data_AF-A0A7W8JY94-F1
#
_entry.id   AF-A0A7W8JY94-F1
#
_cell.length_a   1.000
_cell.length_b   1.000
_cell.length_c   1.000
_cell.angle_alpha   90.00
_cell.angle_beta   90.00
_cell.angle_gamma   90.00
#
_symmetry.space_group_name_H-M   'P 1'
#
loop_
_entity.id
_entity.type
_entity.pdbx_description
1 polymer ?
#
loop_
_entity_poly.entity_id
_entity_poly.type
_entity_poly.pdbx_seq_one_letter_code
_entity_poly.pdbx_strand_id
1 'polypeptide(L)' 'MEQEESWEAISTAEGRVYVLRVWRDGQEEAPSWHATVREGANGLRRSFASIDDCIEHLYGELLRR' A
#
# COMPACT_ATOMS: atom_id res chain seq x y z
N MET A 1 18.04 -7.79 32.40
CA MET A 1 16.72 -7.14 32.41
C MET A 1 16.41 -6.79 30.96
N GLU A 2 16.18 -7.80 30.12
CA GLU A 2 15.93 -7.63 28.67
C GLU A 2 15.06 -8.80 28.19
N GLN A 3 13.93 -9.01 28.89
CA GLN A 3 12.88 -9.91 28.44
C GLN A 3 11.78 -9.08 27.78
N GLU A 4 11.41 -9.52 26.59
CA GLU A 4 10.11 -9.32 25.97
C GLU A 4 9.85 -7.87 25.53
N GLU A 5 10.52 -7.45 24.46
CA GLU A 5 9.88 -6.54 23.49
C GLU A 5 8.69 -7.27 22.86
N SER A 6 7.59 -7.24 23.63
CA SER A 6 6.19 -7.27 23.25
C SER A 6 5.94 -7.52 21.75
N TRP A 7 5.81 -8.80 21.40
CA TRP A 7 5.15 -9.22 20.17
C TRP A 7 3.66 -8.84 20.13
N GLU A 8 3.13 -8.22 21.18
CA GLU A 8 1.74 -7.75 21.27
C GLU A 8 1.47 -6.47 20.46
N ALA A 9 2.50 -5.80 19.94
CA ALA A 9 2.33 -4.68 19.00
C ALA A 9 1.82 -5.12 17.60
N ILE A 10 1.73 -6.42 17.32
CA ILE A 10 1.23 -6.93 16.03
C ILE A 10 -0.30 -6.75 15.89
N SER A 11 -1.02 -6.55 17.00
CA SER A 11 -2.48 -6.43 16.97
C SER A 11 -3.03 -5.04 16.60
N THR A 12 -2.19 -4.04 16.26
CA THR A 12 -2.65 -2.67 15.94
C THR A 12 -2.28 -2.22 14.51
N ALA A 13 -1.94 -3.14 13.61
CA ALA A 13 -1.58 -2.84 12.22
C ALA A 13 -2.78 -2.83 11.25
N GLU A 14 -4.02 -2.96 11.75
CA GLU A 14 -5.23 -2.76 10.96
C GLU A 14 -5.27 -1.31 10.45
N GLY A 15 -5.43 -1.13 9.13
CA GLY A 15 -5.54 0.18 8.49
C GLY A 15 -4.24 0.81 7.98
N ARG A 16 -3.06 0.24 8.24
CA ARG A 16 -1.80 0.72 7.63
C ARG A 16 -1.68 0.21 6.20
N VAL A 17 -1.37 1.10 5.25
CA VAL A 17 -1.08 0.71 3.87
C VAL A 17 0.30 1.19 3.45
N TYR A 18 1.04 0.30 2.82
CA TYR A 18 2.40 0.53 2.35
C TYR A 18 2.40 0.64 0.83
N VAL A 19 2.83 1.78 0.29
CA VAL A 19 3.14 1.90 -1.14
C VAL A 19 4.50 1.23 -1.38
N LEU A 20 4.50 0.14 -2.13
CA LEU A 20 5.70 -0.67 -2.37
C LEU A 20 6.52 -0.17 -3.55
N ARG A 21 5.84 0.28 -4.60
CA ARG A 21 6.49 0.75 -5.82
C ARG A 21 5.58 1.69 -6.58
N VAL A 22 6.17 2.77 -7.10
CA VAL A 22 5.58 3.63 -8.13
C VAL A 22 6.55 3.63 -9.29
N TRP A 23 6.07 3.42 -10.50
CA TRP A 23 6.91 3.45 -11.68
C TRP A 23 6.15 3.98 -12.89
N ARG A 24 6.93 4.49 -13.85
CA ARG A 24 6.46 4.91 -15.16
C ARG A 24 6.95 3.93 -16.20
N ASP A 25 6.08 3.52 -17.09
CA ASP A 25 6.44 2.81 -18.33
C ASP A 25 5.72 3.46 -19.52
N GLY A 26 5.88 2.90 -20.72
CA GLY A 26 5.35 3.46 -21.96
C GLY A 26 6.33 4.38 -22.70
N GLN A 27 5.94 4.77 -23.91
CA GLN A 27 6.70 5.70 -24.75
C GLN A 27 6.56 7.13 -24.22
N GLU A 28 7.48 8.03 -24.59
CA GLU A 28 7.50 9.42 -24.10
C GLU A 28 6.21 10.19 -24.42
N GLU A 29 5.55 9.84 -25.53
CA GLU A 29 4.29 10.46 -25.96
C GLU A 29 3.05 9.91 -25.24
N ALA A 30 3.16 8.74 -24.59
CA ALA A 30 2.06 8.08 -23.89
C ALA A 30 2.57 7.34 -22.64
N PRO A 31 3.08 8.05 -21.62
CA PRO A 31 3.55 7.43 -20.41
C PRO A 31 2.38 6.88 -19.60
N SER A 32 2.56 5.69 -19.04
CA SER A 32 1.62 5.08 -18.08
C SER A 32 2.28 5.00 -16.71
N TRP A 33 1.52 5.37 -15.68
CA TRP A 33 2.00 5.32 -14.31
C TRP A 33 1.29 4.20 -13.55
N HIS A 34 2.08 3.44 -12.81
CA HIS A 34 1.60 2.29 -12.08
C HIS A 34 2.01 2.38 -10.62
N ALA A 35 1.22 1.74 -9.77
CA ALA A 35 1.52 1.61 -8.37
C ALA A 35 1.30 0.19 -7.87
N THR A 36 2.02 -0.17 -6.82
CA THR A 36 1.73 -1.36 -6.03
C THR A 36 1.63 -0.95 -4.57
N VAL A 37 0.60 -1.42 -3.87
CA VAL A 37 0.44 -1.26 -2.44
C VAL A 37 0.29 -2.61 -1.73
N ARG A 38 0.45 -2.60 -0.41
CA ARG A 38 0.16 -3.72 0.48
C ARG A 38 -0.52 -3.22 1.75
N GLU A 39 -1.62 -3.88 2.11
CA GLU A 39 -2.29 -3.64 3.39
C GLU A 39 -1.53 -4.37 4.51
N GLY A 40 -1.13 -3.66 5.56
CA GLY A 40 -0.33 -4.19 6.65
C GLY A 40 1.05 -4.73 6.22
N ALA A 41 1.78 -5.29 7.18
CA ALA A 41 3.09 -5.89 6.90
C ALA A 41 2.98 -7.18 6.07
N ASN A 42 1.90 -7.93 6.28
CA ASN A 42 1.70 -9.29 5.72
C ASN A 42 0.42 -9.44 4.89
N GLY A 43 -0.32 -8.35 4.62
CA GLY A 43 -1.57 -8.46 3.88
C GLY A 43 -1.40 -8.50 2.38
N LEU A 44 -2.52 -8.37 1.67
CA LEU A 44 -2.59 -8.58 0.23
C LEU A 44 -1.86 -7.47 -0.53
N ARG A 45 -1.08 -7.86 -1.53
CA ARG A 45 -0.47 -6.96 -2.50
C ARG A 45 -1.47 -6.65 -3.62
N ARG A 46 -1.66 -5.38 -3.93
CA ARG A 46 -2.51 -4.90 -5.02
C ARG A 46 -1.71 -4.02 -5.98
N SER A 47 -1.93 -4.21 -7.28
CA SER A 47 -1.32 -3.40 -8.33
C SER A 47 -2.38 -2.55 -9.02
N PHE A 48 -2.01 -1.33 -9.41
CA PHE A 48 -2.86 -0.37 -10.10
C PHE A 48 -2.17 0.09 -11.38
N ALA A 49 -2.96 0.17 -12.46
CA ALA A 49 -2.52 0.65 -13.78
C ALA A 49 -2.57 2.19 -13.90
N SER A 50 -3.05 2.86 -12.87
CA SER A 50 -3.08 4.31 -12.71
C SER A 50 -2.77 4.69 -11.26
N ILE A 51 -2.18 5.87 -11.06
CA ILE A 51 -2.02 6.45 -9.73
C ILE A 51 -3.36 6.93 -9.19
N ASP A 52 -4.25 7.40 -10.04
CA ASP A 52 -5.58 7.86 -9.63
C ASP A 52 -6.40 6.71 -9.04
N ASP A 53 -6.41 5.53 -9.70
CA ASP A 53 -7.06 4.32 -9.16
C ASP A 53 -6.47 3.91 -7.81
N CYS A 54 -5.15 4.04 -7.66
CA CYS A 54 -4.47 3.76 -6.40
C CYS A 54 -4.94 4.73 -5.31
N ILE A 55 -5.00 6.02 -5.61
CA ILE A 55 -5.47 7.06 -4.69
C ILE A 55 -6.94 6.82 -4.33
N GLU A 56 -7.80 6.52 -5.29
CA GLU A 56 -9.22 6.23 -5.04
C GLU A 56 -9.38 5.05 -4.09
N HIS A 57 -8.61 3.97 -4.27
CA HIS A 57 -8.62 2.85 -3.34
C HIS A 57 -8.15 3.26 -1.93
N LEU A 58 -7.06 4.03 -1.82
CA LEU A 58 -6.53 4.50 -0.53
C LEU A 58 -7.53 5.38 0.24
N TYR A 59 -8.17 6.33 -0.44
CA TYR A 59 -9.11 7.24 0.22
C TYR A 59 -10.54 6.66 0.32
N GLY A 60 -10.93 5.78 -0.58
CA GLY A 60 -12.28 5.26 -0.68
C GLY A 60 -12.51 3.98 0.12
N GLU A 61 -11.60 3.01 0.07
CA GLU A 61 -11.79 1.72 0.72
C GLU A 61 -11.12 1.63 2.09
N LEU A 62 -10.00 2.33 2.28
CA LEU A 62 -9.19 2.21 3.48
C LEU A 62 -9.53 3.26 4.54
N LEU A 63 -9.90 4.48 4.16
CA LEU A 63 -10.36 5.49 5.12
C LEU A 63 -11.83 5.34 5.54
N ARG A 64 -12.60 4.50 4.86
CA ARG A 64 -14.00 4.19 5.23
C ARG A 64 -14.14 3.00 6.19
N ARG A 65 -13.05 2.32 6.51
CA ARG A 65 -13.00 1.21 7.47
C ARG A 65 -12.55 1.73 8.83
#